data_AF-A0A6H1ZLR0-F1
#
_entry.id   AF-A0A6H1ZLR0-F1
#
_cell.length_a   1.000
_cell.length_b   1.000
_cell.length_c   1.000
_cell.angle_alpha   90.00
_cell.angle_beta   90.00
_cell.angle_gamma   90.00
#
_symmetry.space_group_name_H-M   'P 1'
#
loop_
_entity.id
_entity.type
_entity.pdbx_description
1 polymer ?
#
loop_
_entity_poly.entity_id
_entity_poly.type
_entity_poly.pdbx_seq_one_letter_code
_entity_poly.pdbx_strand_id
1 'polypeptide(L)'
;MRILQGHFLSIGAAHYLCLGAVPFDIKFWGLEGATPDTVEWNRSMIHDILTVEGIMRPTAGGAVVDYAFGEGVAPYEGGDLMTTSNQTNVTYGSGIYIKRDDKDYRHYTNAAAGISGDASTVTINTWTLDTAATPTGHFNGNVAGTYITKGSLIRIQETDVPNRVYEAAITAALSGTGSAANAVTLSRAIPNGKVTFIGGYAGYIPVPIGDVTEPGMKINLTTTPFVSGEMVGFRALMP
;
A
#
# COMPACT_ATOMS: atom_id res chain seq x y z
N MET A 1 18.59 -11.82 0.39
CA MET A 1 17.29 -12.34 -0.10
C MET A 1 16.18 -12.21 0.91
N ARG A 2 15.27 -11.29 0.65
CA ARG A 2 14.02 -11.10 1.42
C ARG A 2 12.87 -10.88 0.45
N ILE A 3 11.67 -11.27 0.84
CA ILE A 3 10.45 -10.92 0.11
C ILE A 3 9.94 -9.61 0.67
N LEU A 4 9.77 -8.61 -0.19
CA LEU A 4 9.12 -7.35 0.13
C LEU A 4 7.71 -7.36 -0.48
N GLN A 5 6.72 -6.96 0.29
CA GLN A 5 5.34 -6.85 -0.15
C GLN A 5 4.79 -5.50 0.26
N GLY A 6 3.80 -5.05 -0.48
CA GLY A 6 3.07 -3.84 -0.15
C GLY A 6 2.00 -3.56 -1.18
N HIS A 7 1.41 -2.39 -1.04
CA HIS A 7 0.37 -1.92 -1.92
C HIS A 7 0.44 -0.40 -2.04
N PHE A 8 -0.02 0.11 -3.18
CA PHE A 8 -0.08 1.53 -3.47
C PHE A 8 -1.31 1.86 -4.29
N LEU A 9 -1.72 3.12 -4.25
CA LEU A 9 -2.79 3.63 -5.09
C LEU A 9 -2.18 4.02 -6.44
N SER A 10 -2.70 3.44 -7.54
CA SER A 10 -2.23 3.82 -8.87
C SER A 10 -2.83 5.15 -9.29
N ILE A 11 -2.05 5.97 -10.00
CA ILE A 11 -2.52 7.23 -10.60
C ILE A 11 -2.91 7.09 -12.08
N GLY A 12 -2.81 5.90 -12.68
CA GLY A 12 -3.09 5.69 -14.11
C GLY A 12 -2.04 6.31 -15.05
N ALA A 13 -0.83 6.49 -14.55
CA ALA A 13 0.33 6.98 -15.28
C ALA A 13 1.57 6.14 -14.95
N ALA A 14 2.72 6.47 -15.53
CA ALA A 14 3.97 5.81 -15.16
C ALA A 14 4.29 6.05 -13.67
N HIS A 15 4.70 5.00 -12.97
CA HIS A 15 5.15 5.06 -11.58
C HIS A 15 6.61 4.66 -11.45
N TYR A 16 7.26 5.16 -10.40
CA TYR A 16 8.56 4.69 -9.94
C TYR A 16 8.42 4.17 -8.51
N LEU A 17 8.46 2.85 -8.38
CA LEU A 17 8.40 2.16 -7.10
C LEU A 17 9.82 2.07 -6.53
N CYS A 18 10.14 2.93 -5.58
CA CYS A 18 11.44 3.00 -4.91
C CYS A 18 11.48 1.97 -3.77
N LEU A 19 12.33 0.94 -3.92
CA LEU A 19 12.37 -0.25 -3.04
C LEU A 19 13.67 -0.38 -2.23
N GLY A 20 14.63 0.52 -2.45
CA GLY A 20 15.98 0.48 -1.87
C GLY A 20 16.99 -0.30 -2.71
N ALA A 21 16.52 -1.16 -3.62
CA ALA A 21 17.34 -1.93 -4.56
C ALA A 21 16.46 -2.42 -5.72
N VAL A 22 17.07 -2.73 -6.87
CA VAL A 22 16.39 -3.41 -7.97
C VAL A 22 16.11 -4.88 -7.56
N PRO A 23 14.85 -5.35 -7.54
CA PRO A 23 14.52 -6.73 -7.22
C PRO A 23 14.97 -7.71 -8.31
N PHE A 24 15.13 -8.99 -7.95
CA PHE A 24 15.36 -10.07 -8.92
C PHE A 24 14.09 -10.51 -9.65
N ASP A 25 12.94 -10.34 -9.00
CA ASP A 25 11.62 -10.71 -9.50
C ASP A 25 10.58 -9.83 -8.83
N ILE A 26 9.56 -9.39 -9.58
CA ILE A 26 8.44 -8.63 -9.07
C ILE A 26 7.14 -9.02 -9.78
N LYS A 27 6.08 -9.14 -8.99
CA LYS A 27 4.72 -9.37 -9.46
C LYS A 27 3.79 -8.29 -8.92
N PHE A 28 2.92 -7.79 -9.78
CA PHE A 28 1.84 -6.85 -9.47
C PHE A 28 0.47 -7.50 -9.71
N TRP A 29 -0.55 -7.07 -8.96
CA TRP A 29 -1.94 -7.45 -9.19
C TRP A 29 -2.90 -6.40 -8.64
N GLY A 30 -4.06 -6.25 -9.27
CA GLY A 30 -5.13 -5.40 -8.76
C GLY A 30 -5.73 -5.98 -7.47
N LEU A 31 -6.04 -5.13 -6.49
CA LEU A 31 -6.65 -5.57 -5.22
C LEU A 31 -8.17 -5.40 -5.18
N GLU A 32 -8.75 -4.72 -6.16
CA GLU A 32 -10.17 -4.36 -6.17
C GLU A 32 -11.01 -5.17 -7.17
N GLY A 33 -10.35 -5.88 -8.10
CA GLY A 33 -11.00 -6.77 -9.05
C GLY A 33 -11.30 -8.16 -8.48
N ALA A 34 -12.46 -8.73 -8.83
CA ALA A 34 -12.84 -10.11 -8.46
C ALA A 34 -11.93 -11.17 -9.10
N THR A 35 -11.30 -10.84 -10.21
CA THR A 35 -10.25 -11.64 -10.84
C THR A 35 -9.21 -10.63 -11.32
N PRO A 36 -8.04 -10.56 -10.67
CA PRO A 36 -7.09 -9.49 -10.96
C PRO A 36 -6.17 -9.84 -12.11
N ASP A 37 -5.96 -8.89 -13.02
CA ASP A 37 -4.85 -8.96 -13.96
C ASP A 37 -3.52 -8.90 -13.20
N THR A 38 -2.51 -9.59 -13.71
CA THR A 38 -1.19 -9.59 -13.09
C THR A 38 -0.12 -9.21 -14.08
N VAL A 39 0.88 -8.48 -13.61
CA VAL A 39 2.10 -8.17 -14.38
C VAL A 39 3.29 -8.74 -13.63
N GLU A 40 4.13 -9.49 -14.33
CA GLU A 40 5.30 -10.17 -13.78
C GLU A 40 6.55 -9.72 -14.54
N TRP A 41 7.62 -9.41 -13.81
CA TRP A 41 8.93 -9.14 -14.38
C TRP A 41 9.99 -9.87 -13.57
N ASN A 42 10.93 -10.54 -14.24
CA ASN A 42 12.11 -11.10 -13.58
C ASN A 42 13.39 -10.72 -14.32
N ARG A 43 14.51 -10.74 -13.59
CA ARG A 43 15.82 -10.33 -14.12
C ARG A 43 16.25 -11.11 -15.37
N SER A 44 15.79 -12.35 -15.56
CA SER A 44 16.19 -13.12 -16.75
C SER A 44 15.58 -12.55 -18.04
N MET A 45 14.50 -11.77 -17.94
CA MET A 45 13.85 -11.13 -19.08
C MET A 45 14.75 -10.08 -19.77
N ILE A 46 15.79 -9.57 -19.10
CA ILE A 46 16.76 -8.63 -19.72
C ILE A 46 17.53 -9.25 -20.89
N HIS A 47 17.47 -10.58 -21.05
CA HIS A 47 18.11 -11.31 -22.13
C HIS A 47 17.20 -11.51 -23.36
N ASP A 48 15.94 -11.08 -23.29
CA ASP A 48 14.98 -11.11 -24.40
C ASP A 48 14.79 -9.68 -24.95
N ILE A 49 14.35 -9.54 -26.21
CA ILE A 49 14.03 -8.24 -26.82
C ILE A 49 12.52 -7.97 -26.88
N LEU A 50 11.71 -9.03 -26.91
CA LEU A 50 10.26 -8.97 -27.03
C LEU A 50 9.57 -8.91 -25.67
N THR A 51 10.18 -9.47 -24.63
CA THR A 51 9.57 -9.57 -23.28
C THR A 51 10.38 -8.84 -22.19
N VAL A 52 11.27 -7.93 -22.59
CA VAL A 52 12.28 -7.31 -21.71
C VAL A 52 11.68 -6.57 -20.51
N GLU A 53 10.48 -6.01 -20.67
CA GLU A 53 9.79 -5.23 -19.63
C GLU A 53 8.59 -5.98 -19.03
N GLY A 54 8.62 -7.30 -19.09
CA GLY A 54 7.69 -8.14 -18.35
C GLY A 54 6.55 -8.68 -19.17
N ILE A 55 5.65 -9.36 -18.46
CA ILE A 55 4.54 -10.12 -19.04
C ILE A 55 3.28 -9.78 -18.28
N MET A 56 2.22 -9.40 -18.98
CA MET A 56 0.87 -9.31 -18.44
C MET A 56 0.12 -10.61 -18.67
N ARG A 57 -0.52 -11.08 -17.61
CA ARG A 57 -1.52 -12.15 -17.65
C ARG A 57 -2.88 -11.50 -17.40
N PRO A 58 -3.66 -11.24 -18.46
CA PRO A 58 -5.01 -10.72 -18.31
C PRO A 58 -5.95 -11.76 -17.70
N THR A 59 -7.04 -11.26 -17.15
CA THR A 59 -8.10 -12.00 -16.50
C THR A 59 -8.76 -12.98 -17.46
N ALA A 60 -9.22 -14.10 -16.90
CA ALA A 60 -10.12 -15.11 -17.47
C ALA A 60 -10.07 -15.25 -19.02
N GLY A 61 -8.98 -15.84 -19.52
CA GLY A 61 -8.91 -16.34 -20.90
C GLY A 61 -8.33 -15.38 -21.94
N GLY A 62 -7.85 -14.20 -21.52
CA GLY A 62 -7.05 -13.35 -22.40
C GLY A 62 -5.68 -13.96 -22.74
N ALA A 63 -5.13 -13.59 -23.90
CA ALA A 63 -3.79 -13.99 -24.28
C ALA A 63 -2.74 -13.32 -23.39
N VAL A 64 -1.64 -14.03 -23.12
CA VAL A 64 -0.47 -13.45 -22.48
C VAL A 64 0.05 -12.30 -23.35
N VAL A 65 0.34 -11.15 -22.73
CA VAL A 65 0.88 -9.98 -23.42
C VAL A 65 2.32 -9.80 -22.99
N ASP A 66 3.22 -9.73 -23.96
CA ASP A 66 4.63 -9.46 -23.76
C ASP A 66 4.89 -7.96 -23.88
N TYR A 67 5.70 -7.40 -22.98
CA TYR A 67 6.09 -5.99 -23.04
C TYR A 67 7.52 -5.83 -23.56
N ALA A 68 7.63 -5.13 -24.68
CA ALA A 68 8.90 -4.72 -25.24
C ALA A 68 9.49 -3.54 -24.47
N PHE A 69 10.68 -3.11 -24.89
CA PHE A 69 11.35 -1.97 -24.28
C PHE A 69 10.52 -0.69 -24.40
N GLY A 70 10.33 0.02 -23.29
CA GLY A 70 9.54 1.24 -23.18
C GLY A 70 8.04 1.03 -22.95
N GLU A 71 7.55 -0.20 -22.74
CA GLU A 71 6.12 -0.52 -22.68
C GLU A 71 5.66 -1.11 -21.35
N GLY A 72 6.56 -1.54 -20.48
CA GLY A 72 6.21 -2.35 -19.31
C GLY A 72 6.90 -1.94 -18.02
N VAL A 73 7.31 -2.95 -17.25
CA VAL A 73 8.02 -2.84 -15.98
C VAL A 73 9.52 -3.01 -16.23
N ALA A 74 10.32 -2.04 -15.82
CA ALA A 74 11.77 -2.03 -16.02
C ALA A 74 12.52 -1.71 -14.73
N PRO A 75 13.77 -2.18 -14.56
CA PRO A 75 14.66 -1.71 -13.50
C PRO A 75 14.76 -0.18 -13.46
N TYR A 76 14.80 0.37 -12.25
CA TYR A 76 15.08 1.78 -12.00
C TYR A 76 16.22 1.92 -11.00
N GLU A 77 17.30 2.57 -11.41
CA GLU A 77 18.54 2.64 -10.62
C GLU A 77 18.53 3.75 -9.55
N GLY A 78 17.44 4.52 -9.43
CA GLY A 78 17.36 5.63 -8.47
C GLY A 78 18.23 6.83 -8.84
N GLY A 79 18.44 7.71 -7.86
CA GLY A 79 19.32 8.88 -7.99
C GLY A 79 18.68 10.18 -8.47
N ASP A 80 17.38 10.18 -8.80
CA ASP A 80 16.67 11.41 -9.14
C ASP A 80 16.43 12.26 -7.89
N LEU A 81 16.80 13.55 -7.95
CA LEU A 81 16.37 14.54 -6.96
C LEU A 81 14.90 14.90 -7.22
N MET A 82 14.05 14.72 -6.21
CA MET A 82 12.65 15.08 -6.32
C MET A 82 12.47 16.60 -6.33
N THR A 83 11.87 17.08 -7.41
CA THR A 83 11.51 18.47 -7.65
C THR A 83 10.05 18.54 -8.03
N THR A 84 9.47 19.73 -8.02
CA THR A 84 8.08 19.92 -8.48
C THR A 84 7.88 19.60 -9.98
N SER A 85 8.97 19.41 -10.75
CA SER A 85 8.91 19.06 -12.16
C SER A 85 8.68 17.57 -12.41
N ASN A 86 9.27 16.69 -11.60
CA ASN A 86 9.15 15.23 -11.76
C ASN A 86 8.19 14.60 -10.76
N GLN A 87 7.95 15.26 -9.63
CA GLN A 87 6.93 14.89 -8.65
C GLN A 87 5.92 16.03 -8.50
N THR A 88 4.91 16.05 -9.37
CA THR A 88 3.91 17.13 -9.41
C THR A 88 2.93 17.10 -8.24
N ASN A 89 2.81 15.95 -7.57
CA ASN A 89 1.89 15.75 -6.46
C ASN A 89 2.55 14.92 -5.34
N VAL A 90 2.48 15.41 -4.11
CA VAL A 90 2.98 14.71 -2.90
C VAL A 90 1.85 14.37 -1.92
N THR A 91 0.59 14.53 -2.34
CA THR A 91 -0.57 14.06 -1.59
C THR A 91 -0.51 12.54 -1.45
N TYR A 92 -0.78 12.07 -0.23
CA TYR A 92 -0.80 10.66 0.12
C TYR A 92 -1.63 9.85 -0.88
N GLY A 93 -1.03 8.83 -1.49
CA GLY A 93 -1.63 7.98 -2.53
C GLY A 93 -1.60 8.52 -3.97
N SER A 94 -1.07 9.71 -4.24
CA SER A 94 -1.23 10.36 -5.56
C SER A 94 0.09 10.74 -6.25
N GLY A 95 1.17 10.02 -5.96
CA GLY A 95 2.52 10.35 -6.42
C GLY A 95 3.04 9.49 -7.58
N ILE A 96 3.92 10.07 -8.40
CA ILE A 96 4.61 9.37 -9.51
C ILE A 96 5.73 8.48 -8.95
N TYR A 97 6.63 9.07 -8.17
CA TYR A 97 7.66 8.37 -7.42
C TYR A 97 7.11 8.05 -6.04
N ILE A 98 7.15 6.77 -5.67
CA ILE A 98 6.62 6.28 -4.40
C ILE A 98 7.67 5.48 -3.63
N LYS A 99 7.73 5.71 -2.32
CA LYS A 99 8.59 4.99 -1.37
C LYS A 99 7.75 4.36 -0.27
N ARG A 100 8.33 3.41 0.45
CA ARG A 100 7.67 2.73 1.56
C ARG A 100 7.23 3.74 2.63
N ASP A 101 6.02 3.53 3.15
CA ASP A 101 5.49 4.24 4.31
C ASP A 101 5.62 3.38 5.57
N ASP A 102 6.56 3.73 6.44
CA ASP A 102 6.76 3.07 7.73
C ASP A 102 6.17 3.90 8.90
N LYS A 103 5.37 4.93 8.61
CA LYS A 103 4.79 5.78 9.65
C LYS A 103 3.70 5.02 10.43
N ASP A 104 3.76 5.14 11.76
CA ASP A 104 2.70 4.70 12.66
C ASP A 104 1.70 5.85 12.89
N TYR A 105 0.50 5.73 12.31
CA TYR A 105 -0.54 6.74 12.33
C TYR A 105 -1.40 6.72 13.59
N ARG A 106 -1.15 5.81 14.55
CA ARG A 106 -1.94 5.69 15.79
C ARG A 106 -1.94 6.93 16.67
N HIS A 107 -0.90 7.74 16.58
CA HIS A 107 -0.65 8.82 17.53
C HIS A 107 -1.59 9.98 17.26
N TYR A 108 -2.26 10.51 18.28
CA TYR A 108 -3.01 11.76 18.12
C TYR A 108 -2.04 12.95 18.12
N THR A 109 -2.07 13.73 17.05
CA THR A 109 -1.40 15.02 16.95
C THR A 109 -2.44 16.09 16.72
N ASN A 110 -2.57 17.04 17.67
CA ASN A 110 -3.59 18.09 17.65
C ASN A 110 -3.26 19.16 16.59
N ALA A 111 -3.33 18.82 15.31
CA ALA A 111 -3.20 19.77 14.20
C ALA A 111 -4.59 20.35 13.90
N ALA A 112 -4.86 21.57 14.36
CA ALA A 112 -6.19 22.18 14.30
C ALA A 112 -6.84 22.14 12.90
N ALA A 113 -7.84 21.25 12.76
CA ALA A 113 -9.05 21.34 11.94
C ALA A 113 -8.95 21.31 10.38
N GLY A 114 -8.24 20.31 9.83
CA GLY A 114 -8.31 19.93 8.41
C GLY A 114 -7.71 18.55 8.16
N ILE A 115 -8.13 17.57 8.98
CA ILE A 115 -7.38 16.35 9.29
C ILE A 115 -7.00 15.55 8.03
N SER A 116 -5.77 15.06 8.00
CA SER A 116 -5.21 14.08 7.07
C SER A 116 -4.03 13.42 7.79
N GLY A 117 -3.97 12.08 7.83
CA GLY A 117 -2.91 11.36 8.54
C GLY A 117 -3.32 10.64 9.82
N ASP A 118 -2.83 11.15 10.94
CA ASP A 118 -2.81 10.53 12.27
C ASP A 118 -4.22 10.36 12.91
N ALA A 119 -4.33 9.64 14.02
CA ALA A 119 -5.60 9.47 14.75
C ALA A 119 -6.25 10.83 15.11
N SER A 120 -7.58 10.91 15.05
CA SER A 120 -8.32 12.19 15.08
C SER A 120 -8.59 12.73 16.48
N THR A 121 -8.73 11.89 17.50
CA THR A 121 -9.15 12.34 18.85
C THR A 121 -8.16 11.98 19.95
N VAL A 122 -7.72 10.73 19.99
CA VAL A 122 -6.77 10.22 20.98
C VAL A 122 -5.85 9.20 20.33
N THR A 123 -4.70 8.97 20.94
CA THR A 123 -3.80 7.90 20.51
C THR A 123 -4.52 6.55 20.58
N ILE A 124 -4.53 5.84 19.45
CA ILE A 124 -5.14 4.52 19.34
C ILE A 124 -4.19 3.47 19.90
N ASN A 125 -4.59 2.88 21.02
CA ASN A 125 -3.79 1.88 21.72
C ASN A 125 -4.61 0.66 22.17
N THR A 126 -5.93 0.67 21.95
CA THR A 126 -6.82 -0.41 22.37
C THR A 126 -7.71 -0.86 21.21
N TRP A 127 -7.84 -2.17 21.07
CA TRP A 127 -8.76 -2.86 20.19
C TRP A 127 -9.72 -3.72 21.00
N THR A 128 -11.01 -3.57 20.73
CA THR A 128 -12.07 -4.38 21.33
C THR A 128 -12.89 -5.02 20.21
N LEU A 129 -12.85 -6.35 20.11
CA LEU A 129 -13.70 -7.13 19.22
C LEU A 129 -15.13 -7.21 19.79
N ASP A 130 -16.14 -6.95 18.96
CA ASP A 130 -17.54 -6.98 19.40
C ASP A 130 -18.05 -8.41 19.58
N THR A 131 -17.74 -9.27 18.61
CA THR A 131 -18.11 -10.69 18.64
C THR A 131 -17.10 -11.51 17.85
N ALA A 132 -16.85 -12.76 18.26
CA ALA A 132 -15.99 -13.66 17.51
C ALA A 132 -16.58 -14.06 16.13
N ALA A 133 -17.88 -13.86 15.93
CA ALA A 133 -18.58 -14.24 14.70
C ALA A 133 -18.38 -13.24 13.54
N THR A 134 -18.04 -11.98 13.84
CA THR A 134 -17.77 -10.96 12.82
C THR A 134 -16.45 -10.27 13.14
N PRO A 135 -15.62 -9.94 12.14
CA PRO A 135 -14.33 -9.28 12.38
C PRO A 135 -14.48 -7.78 12.68
N THR A 136 -15.59 -7.39 13.31
CA THR A 136 -15.93 -6.00 13.63
C THR A 136 -15.67 -5.71 15.10
N GLY A 137 -15.15 -4.53 15.38
CA GLY A 137 -14.82 -4.08 16.71
C GLY A 137 -14.52 -2.59 16.75
N HIS A 138 -14.01 -2.11 17.88
CA HIS A 138 -13.84 -0.70 18.15
C HIS A 138 -12.40 -0.34 18.54
N PHE A 139 -11.95 0.82 18.06
CA PHE A 139 -10.83 1.55 18.62
C PHE A 139 -11.25 2.41 19.81
N ASN A 140 -10.27 2.81 20.64
CA ASN A 140 -10.49 3.81 21.68
C ASN A 140 -10.47 5.27 21.17
N GLY A 141 -10.32 5.48 19.86
CA GLY A 141 -10.23 6.81 19.24
C GLY A 141 -10.83 6.84 17.84
N ASN A 142 -11.20 8.05 17.39
CA ASN A 142 -11.80 8.32 16.09
C ASN A 142 -10.69 8.42 15.02
N VAL A 143 -11.00 8.00 13.79
CA VAL A 143 -10.13 8.08 12.62
C VAL A 143 -10.82 8.65 11.38
N ALA A 144 -12.00 9.24 11.53
CA ALA A 144 -12.70 9.93 10.46
C ALA A 144 -11.84 11.09 9.92
N GLY A 145 -11.68 11.16 8.60
CA GLY A 145 -10.86 12.17 7.93
C GLY A 145 -9.34 11.94 8.04
N THR A 146 -8.88 10.77 8.49
CA THR A 146 -7.45 10.46 8.62
C THR A 146 -6.96 9.55 7.47
N TYR A 147 -5.68 9.17 7.46
CA TYR A 147 -5.16 8.16 6.51
C TYR A 147 -5.38 6.72 6.98
N ILE A 148 -5.92 6.55 8.19
CA ILE A 148 -6.32 5.25 8.71
C ILE A 148 -7.68 4.93 8.09
N THR A 149 -7.71 4.07 7.08
CA THR A 149 -8.96 3.66 6.41
C THR A 149 -8.86 2.29 5.78
N LYS A 150 -9.84 1.90 4.95
CA LYS A 150 -9.81 0.64 4.19
C LYS A 150 -8.44 0.50 3.50
N GLY A 151 -7.79 -0.65 3.70
CA GLY A 151 -6.42 -0.92 3.22
C GLY A 151 -5.33 -0.73 4.29
N SER A 152 -5.58 0.04 5.35
CA SER A 152 -4.63 0.23 6.44
C SER A 152 -4.32 -1.08 7.16
N LEU A 153 -3.03 -1.36 7.33
CA LEU A 153 -2.53 -2.47 8.14
C LEU A 153 -2.56 -2.12 9.63
N ILE A 154 -3.01 -3.04 10.46
CA ILE A 154 -3.04 -2.90 11.91
C ILE A 154 -2.28 -4.07 12.56
N ARG A 155 -1.51 -3.77 13.60
CA ARG A 155 -0.92 -4.77 14.50
C ARG A 155 -1.56 -4.71 15.88
N ILE A 156 -2.00 -5.86 16.38
CA ILE A 156 -2.68 -5.98 17.66
C ILE A 156 -1.98 -7.07 18.47
N GLN A 157 -1.51 -6.71 19.66
CA GLN A 157 -1.00 -7.64 20.65
C GLN A 157 -2.15 -8.15 21.53
N GLU A 158 -2.39 -9.45 21.54
CA GLU A 158 -3.43 -10.09 22.35
C GLU A 158 -3.24 -9.83 23.85
N THR A 159 -4.33 -9.55 24.57
CA THR A 159 -4.28 -9.31 26.02
C THR A 159 -3.91 -10.57 26.80
N ASP A 160 -4.50 -11.72 26.42
CA ASP A 160 -4.40 -12.97 27.20
C ASP A 160 -3.12 -13.77 26.89
N VAL A 161 -2.44 -13.47 25.78
CA VAL A 161 -1.21 -14.14 25.36
C VAL A 161 -0.10 -13.12 25.11
N PRO A 162 0.79 -12.91 26.09
CA PRO A 162 1.93 -12.00 25.94
C PRO A 162 2.74 -12.33 24.68
N ASN A 163 3.18 -11.30 23.95
CA ASN A 163 3.97 -11.37 22.72
C ASN A 163 3.28 -11.97 21.49
N ARG A 164 2.01 -12.37 21.55
CA ARG A 164 1.29 -12.76 20.33
C ARG A 164 0.73 -11.52 19.64
N VAL A 165 1.28 -11.22 18.46
CA VAL A 165 0.87 -10.09 17.61
C VAL A 165 0.17 -10.62 16.37
N TYR A 166 -1.01 -10.09 16.10
CA TYR A 166 -1.77 -10.34 14.89
C TYR A 166 -1.70 -9.14 13.96
N GLU A 167 -1.62 -9.42 12.66
CA GLU A 167 -1.79 -8.45 11.59
C GLU A 167 -3.13 -8.64 10.87
N ALA A 168 -3.82 -7.54 10.57
CA ALA A 168 -4.99 -7.51 9.68
C ALA A 168 -5.09 -6.16 8.98
N ALA A 169 -5.71 -6.14 7.80
CA ALA A 169 -6.12 -4.92 7.12
C ALA A 169 -7.54 -4.50 7.53
N ILE A 170 -7.81 -3.19 7.56
CA ILE A 170 -9.16 -2.62 7.61
C ILE A 170 -9.86 -2.88 6.28
N THR A 171 -11.08 -3.41 6.33
CA THR A 171 -11.87 -3.75 5.14
C THR A 171 -13.13 -2.90 4.99
N ALA A 172 -13.72 -2.43 6.10
CA ALA A 172 -14.92 -1.62 6.05
C ALA A 172 -15.11 -0.70 7.26
N ALA A 173 -15.93 0.33 7.03
CA ALA A 173 -16.52 1.30 7.96
C ALA A 173 -15.53 2.14 8.78
N LEU A 174 -15.54 3.45 8.49
CA LEU A 174 -15.03 4.54 9.35
C LEU A 174 -15.81 5.85 9.18
N SER A 175 -16.86 5.83 8.36
CA SER A 175 -17.53 7.03 7.84
C SER A 175 -18.53 7.67 8.81
N GLY A 176 -18.40 7.41 10.11
CA GLY A 176 -19.25 7.99 11.15
C GLY A 176 -18.63 9.22 11.79
N THR A 177 -19.46 10.06 12.41
CA THR A 177 -19.02 10.97 13.48
C THR A 177 -19.46 10.40 14.83
N GLY A 178 -18.72 10.68 15.91
CA GLY A 178 -19.03 10.12 17.23
C GLY A 178 -18.64 8.64 17.37
N SER A 179 -19.45 7.84 18.07
CA SER A 179 -19.14 6.44 18.39
C SER A 179 -19.03 5.52 17.16
N ALA A 180 -19.79 5.79 16.11
CA ALA A 180 -19.75 5.04 14.85
C ALA A 180 -18.40 5.18 14.10
N ALA A 181 -17.61 6.20 14.44
CA ALA A 181 -16.31 6.47 13.82
C ALA A 181 -15.16 5.62 14.39
N ASN A 182 -15.43 4.95 15.52
CA ASN A 182 -14.47 4.07 16.17
C ASN A 182 -14.67 2.60 15.78
N ALA A 183 -15.82 2.26 15.20
CA ALA A 183 -16.14 0.91 14.74
C ALA A 183 -15.44 0.64 13.41
N VAL A 184 -14.66 -0.43 13.33
CA VAL A 184 -13.99 -0.90 12.11
C VAL A 184 -14.23 -2.38 11.89
N THR A 185 -14.23 -2.79 10.62
CA THR A 185 -14.20 -4.20 10.23
C THR A 185 -12.83 -4.58 9.71
N LEU A 186 -12.24 -5.61 10.29
CA LEU A 186 -10.94 -6.17 9.90
C LEU A 186 -11.13 -7.30 8.88
N SER A 187 -10.04 -7.65 8.19
CA SER A 187 -9.98 -8.79 7.25
C SER A 187 -10.10 -10.16 7.92
N ARG A 188 -9.92 -10.22 9.25
CA ARG A 188 -10.15 -11.40 10.08
C ARG A 188 -10.41 -10.98 11.52
N ALA A 189 -11.11 -11.83 12.27
CA ALA A 189 -11.36 -11.57 13.68
C ALA A 189 -10.04 -11.67 14.45
N ILE A 190 -9.75 -10.65 15.26
CA ILE A 190 -8.59 -10.60 16.15
C ILE A 190 -9.11 -10.37 17.57
N PRO A 191 -8.69 -11.17 18.57
CA PRO A 191 -9.10 -10.98 19.96
C PRO A 191 -8.76 -9.59 20.50
N ASN A 192 -9.38 -9.23 21.63
CA ASN A 192 -9.11 -7.98 22.32
C ASN A 192 -7.62 -7.81 22.63
N GLY A 193 -7.12 -6.59 22.49
CA GLY A 193 -5.69 -6.38 22.60
C GLY A 193 -5.24 -4.93 22.55
N LYS A 194 -3.93 -4.77 22.72
CA LYS A 194 -3.23 -3.50 22.56
C LYS A 194 -2.89 -3.29 21.09
N VAL A 195 -3.31 -2.17 20.51
CA VAL A 195 -2.86 -1.77 19.17
C VAL A 195 -1.42 -1.30 19.28
N THR A 196 -0.52 -1.87 18.47
CA THR A 196 0.92 -1.57 18.48
C THR A 196 1.40 -0.86 17.21
N PHE A 197 0.60 -0.85 16.15
CA PHE A 197 0.89 -0.13 14.91
C PHE A 197 -0.40 0.05 14.08
N ILE A 198 -0.56 1.19 13.43
CA ILE A 198 -1.53 1.40 12.34
C ILE A 198 -0.82 2.12 11.19
N GLY A 199 -0.79 1.49 10.02
CA GLY A 199 -0.32 2.12 8.78
C GLY A 199 -1.42 2.93 8.10
N GLY A 200 -1.04 3.81 7.17
CA GLY A 200 -2.03 4.47 6.32
C GLY A 200 -2.59 3.52 5.26
N TYR A 201 -3.55 4.00 4.48
CA TYR A 201 -4.30 3.15 3.55
C TYR A 201 -3.46 2.59 2.40
N ALA A 202 -2.34 3.23 2.08
CA ALA A 202 -1.36 2.76 1.12
C ALA A 202 -0.05 2.42 1.84
N GLY A 203 0.57 1.28 1.53
CA GLY A 203 1.88 0.94 2.11
C GLY A 203 3.05 1.73 1.53
N TYR A 204 2.80 2.48 0.44
CA TYR A 204 3.76 3.32 -0.24
C TYR A 204 3.16 4.70 -0.50
N ILE A 205 3.99 5.73 -0.31
CA ILE A 205 3.63 7.14 -0.36
C ILE A 205 4.52 7.88 -1.34
N PRO A 206 4.08 9.05 -1.84
CA PRO A 206 4.93 9.90 -2.66
C PRO A 206 6.29 10.17 -2.00
N VAL A 207 7.35 10.16 -2.79
CA VAL A 207 8.65 10.67 -2.35
C VAL A 207 8.53 12.20 -2.20
N PRO A 208 8.85 12.77 -1.02
CA PRO A 208 8.83 14.21 -0.81
C PRO A 208 9.77 14.97 -1.75
N ILE A 209 9.41 16.22 -2.06
CA ILE A 209 10.30 17.15 -2.76
C ILE A 209 11.56 17.38 -1.92
N GLY A 210 12.72 17.32 -2.57
CA GLY A 210 14.03 17.48 -1.94
C GLY A 210 14.71 16.16 -1.56
N ASP A 211 13.97 15.04 -1.53
CA ASP A 211 14.55 13.72 -1.32
C ASP A 211 15.18 13.19 -2.62
N VAL A 212 16.19 12.33 -2.49
CA VAL A 212 16.74 11.56 -3.62
C VAL A 212 16.09 10.17 -3.62
N THR A 213 15.60 9.74 -4.78
CA THR A 213 14.93 8.44 -4.92
C THR A 213 15.90 7.27 -4.80
N GLU A 214 15.42 6.23 -4.13
CA GLU A 214 16.12 4.95 -4.06
C GLU A 214 15.88 4.09 -5.32
N PRO A 215 16.75 3.10 -5.60
CA PRO A 215 16.52 2.15 -6.69
C PRO A 215 15.27 1.29 -6.47
N GLY A 216 14.74 0.73 -7.56
CA GLY A 216 13.56 -0.12 -7.56
C GLY A 216 13.08 -0.43 -8.97
N MET A 217 11.80 -0.15 -9.26
CA MET A 217 11.19 -0.46 -10.56
C MET A 217 10.45 0.75 -11.15
N LYS A 218 10.62 0.98 -12.45
CA LYS A 218 9.74 1.81 -13.26
C LYS A 218 8.57 0.95 -13.75
N ILE A 219 7.37 1.49 -13.68
CA ILE A 219 6.14 0.87 -14.15
C ILE A 219 5.57 1.79 -15.23
N ASN A 220 5.72 1.45 -16.50
CA ASN A 220 5.26 2.27 -17.63
C ASN A 220 3.90 1.81 -18.17
N LEU A 221 2.99 1.44 -17.28
CA LEU A 221 1.69 0.86 -17.60
C LEU A 221 0.58 1.76 -17.05
N THR A 222 -0.40 2.08 -17.88
CA THR A 222 -1.57 2.92 -17.52
C THR A 222 -2.88 2.14 -17.52
N THR A 223 -2.81 0.87 -17.94
CA THR A 223 -3.92 -0.08 -17.97
C THR A 223 -3.84 -1.02 -16.77
N THR A 224 -4.81 -1.92 -16.65
CA THR A 224 -4.88 -2.93 -15.59
C THR A 224 -3.55 -3.68 -15.41
N PRO A 225 -3.07 -3.90 -14.17
CA PRO A 225 -3.70 -3.56 -12.88
C PRO A 225 -3.52 -2.09 -12.44
N PHE A 226 -2.92 -1.22 -13.24
CA PHE A 226 -2.52 0.14 -12.85
C PHE A 226 -3.56 1.22 -13.20
N VAL A 227 -4.85 0.91 -13.08
CA VAL A 227 -5.93 1.90 -13.33
C VAL A 227 -5.91 3.00 -12.28
N SER A 228 -6.16 4.25 -12.68
CA SER A 228 -6.17 5.41 -11.76
C SER A 228 -7.20 5.24 -10.65
N GLY A 229 -6.78 5.44 -9.40
CA GLY A 229 -7.61 5.32 -8.22
C GLY A 229 -7.79 3.89 -7.71
N GLU A 230 -7.20 2.88 -8.36
CA GLU A 230 -7.25 1.49 -7.89
C GLU A 230 -6.01 1.11 -7.08
N MET A 231 -6.22 0.28 -6.06
CA MET A 231 -5.15 -0.29 -5.26
C MET A 231 -4.42 -1.42 -6.00
N VAL A 232 -3.10 -1.29 -6.11
CA VAL A 232 -2.20 -2.31 -6.67
C VAL A 232 -1.40 -2.95 -5.56
N GLY A 233 -1.46 -4.27 -5.47
CA GLY A 233 -0.59 -5.07 -4.62
C GLY A 233 0.66 -5.52 -5.39
N PHE A 234 1.76 -5.71 -4.67
CA PHE A 234 2.96 -6.30 -5.26
C PHE A 234 3.71 -7.23 -4.31
N ARG A 235 4.56 -8.07 -4.91
CA ARG A 235 5.55 -8.90 -4.23
C ARG A 235 6.85 -8.84 -5.00
N ALA A 236 7.93 -8.48 -4.31
CA ALA A 236 9.27 -8.34 -4.88
C ALA A 236 10.26 -9.26 -4.14
N LEU A 237 11.07 -9.99 -4.90
CA LEU A 237 12.22 -10.74 -4.39
C LEU A 237 13.46 -9.84 -4.41
N MET A 238 13.88 -9.37 -3.24
CA MET A 238 15.01 -8.44 -3.11
C MET A 238 16.34 -9.20 -2.99
N PRO A 239 17.48 -8.60 -3.41
CA PRO A 239 18.82 -9.16 -3.20
C PRO A 239 19.13 -9.58 -1.76
#